data_AF-A0AAV2YUS1-F1
#
_entry.id   AF-A0AAV2YUS1-F1
#
_cell.length_a   1.000
_cell.length_b   1.000
_cell.length_c   1.000
_cell.angle_alpha   90.00
_cell.angle_beta   90.00
_cell.angle_gamma   90.00
#
_symmetry.space_group_name_H-M   'P 1'
#
loop_
_entity.id
_entity.type
_entity.pdbx_description
1 polymer ?
#
loop_
_entity_poly.entity_id
_entity_poly.type
_entity_poly.pdbx_seq_one_letter_code
_entity_poly.pdbx_strand_id
1 'polypeptide(L)'
;MEVTSHVDDYHGSFRDTVWLTSFPLNAQTVLHYFALSPFYDRSCNNERLKMQRLGLDQLKSMRGIEYELLPNVAKQLPQQLFLIRKQRRAGRTQVKPLAMYYVLDGTVYQAPNIHAMLTSRLKKCSYRINKAFHGLAAGVRFSPTEGYAWDFSSADKKEPVIPSERTSCFGADFIGYLHFAGSNASMTHMFVWAGANNHTELQLKLKQKYEKMEKQRENSARVDSILIRLMKKHAPEIAAKIDVKDEASAAAAQQAQAEAQAKAAAAAAANGNFTGTGIKRENDDSAGQDAVKRQKVA
;
A
#
# COMPACT_ATOMS: atom_id res chain seq x y z
N MET A 1 49.24 -2.78 -13.52
CA MET A 1 48.24 -2.11 -14.38
C MET A 1 46.97 -1.99 -13.57
N GLU A 2 46.65 -0.79 -13.10
CA GLU A 2 45.44 -0.54 -12.32
C GLU A 2 44.22 -0.99 -13.12
N VAL A 3 43.34 -1.71 -12.43
CA VAL A 3 42.07 -2.15 -12.99
C VAL A 3 41.19 -0.92 -13.08
N THR A 4 41.19 -0.23 -14.22
CA THR A 4 40.18 0.78 -14.51
C THR A 4 38.82 0.09 -14.38
N SER A 5 38.05 0.51 -13.37
CA SER A 5 36.67 0.11 -13.20
C SER A 5 35.91 0.58 -14.42
N HIS A 6 34.99 -0.25 -14.91
CA HIS A 6 34.09 0.17 -15.97
C HIS A 6 33.27 1.35 -15.46
N VAL A 7 33.33 2.49 -16.14
CA VAL A 7 32.43 3.61 -15.87
C VAL A 7 31.12 3.29 -16.55
N ASP A 8 30.07 3.09 -15.75
CA ASP A 8 28.73 2.81 -16.25
C ASP A 8 28.03 4.12 -16.61
N ASP A 9 27.63 4.24 -17.89
CA ASP A 9 26.76 5.31 -18.36
C ASP A 9 25.40 4.73 -18.76
N TYR A 10 24.48 4.75 -17.80
CA TYR A 10 23.10 4.28 -18.00
C TYR A 10 22.16 5.34 -18.61
N HIS A 11 22.64 6.57 -18.80
CA HIS A 11 21.83 7.68 -19.29
C HIS A 11 22.06 7.96 -20.78
N GLY A 12 23.28 7.67 -21.27
CA GLY A 12 23.63 7.80 -22.68
C GLY A 12 22.95 6.76 -23.57
N SER A 13 22.59 7.20 -24.78
CA SER A 13 22.24 6.33 -25.90
C SER A 13 23.02 6.77 -27.14
N PHE A 14 23.28 5.84 -28.05
CA PHE A 14 24.01 6.12 -29.28
C PHE A 14 23.23 5.61 -30.49
N ARG A 15 23.12 6.45 -31.51
CA ARG A 15 22.52 6.10 -32.81
C ARG A 15 23.22 6.89 -33.91
N ASP A 16 23.70 6.18 -34.93
CA ASP A 16 24.21 6.79 -36.17
C ASP A 16 23.30 6.40 -37.33
N THR A 17 22.56 7.38 -37.84
CA THR A 17 21.62 7.18 -38.95
C THR A 17 22.33 7.01 -40.29
N VAL A 18 23.50 7.63 -40.48
CA VAL A 18 24.24 7.58 -41.75
C VAL A 18 24.71 6.15 -42.00
N TRP A 19 25.29 5.52 -40.99
CA TRP A 19 25.74 4.13 -41.09
C TRP A 19 24.58 3.16 -41.33
N LEU A 20 23.47 3.33 -40.61
CA LEU A 20 22.28 2.47 -40.72
C LEU A 20 21.60 2.56 -42.09
N THR A 21 21.71 3.70 -42.79
CA THR A 21 21.21 3.82 -44.17
C THR A 21 22.11 3.10 -45.17
N SER A 22 23.43 3.12 -44.96
CA SER A 22 24.38 2.47 -45.88
C SER A 22 24.49 0.96 -45.68
N PHE A 23 24.37 0.46 -44.45
CA PHE A 23 24.58 -0.95 -44.12
C PHE A 23 23.40 -1.54 -43.33
N PRO A 24 22.85 -2.70 -43.74
CA PRO A 24 21.82 -3.37 -42.97
C PRO A 24 22.39 -3.89 -41.64
N LEU A 25 21.62 -3.77 -40.57
CA LEU A 25 22.00 -4.22 -39.24
C LEU A 25 21.77 -5.74 -39.11
N ASN A 26 22.86 -6.51 -39.20
CA ASN A 26 22.89 -7.96 -39.12
C ASN A 26 23.84 -8.41 -38.01
N ALA A 27 23.79 -9.68 -37.62
CA ALA A 27 24.69 -10.26 -36.61
C ALA A 27 26.20 -10.09 -36.95
N GLN A 28 26.55 -10.00 -38.23
CA GLN A 28 27.93 -9.79 -38.67
C GLN A 28 28.33 -8.30 -38.64
N THR A 29 27.39 -7.40 -38.93
CA THR A 29 27.67 -5.95 -39.06
C THR A 29 27.47 -5.19 -37.75
N VAL A 30 26.71 -5.73 -36.80
CA VAL A 30 26.38 -5.07 -35.52
C VAL A 30 27.60 -4.77 -34.66
N LEU A 31 28.63 -5.62 -34.66
CA LEU A 31 29.87 -5.34 -33.93
C LEU A 31 30.66 -4.18 -34.57
N HIS A 32 30.60 -4.05 -35.89
CA HIS A 32 31.21 -2.91 -36.60
C HIS A 32 30.45 -1.61 -36.32
N TYR A 33 29.12 -1.67 -36.25
CA TYR A 33 28.31 -0.54 -35.82
C TYR A 33 28.61 -0.12 -34.37
N PHE A 34 28.69 -1.10 -33.46
CA PHE A 34 29.00 -0.86 -32.06
C PHE A 34 30.37 -0.20 -31.87
N ALA A 35 31.35 -0.49 -32.73
CA ALA A 35 32.67 0.12 -32.67
C ALA A 35 32.69 1.65 -32.89
N LEU A 36 31.64 2.21 -33.51
CA LEU A 36 31.47 3.65 -33.67
C LEU A 36 30.93 4.32 -32.40
N SER A 37 30.33 3.55 -31.50
CA SER A 37 29.70 4.06 -30.28
C SER A 37 30.74 4.51 -29.25
N PRO A 38 30.42 5.50 -28.39
CA PRO A 38 31.30 5.92 -27.29
C PRO A 38 31.47 4.83 -26.22
N PHE A 39 30.60 3.80 -26.23
CA PHE A 39 30.69 2.65 -25.32
C PHE A 39 31.81 1.67 -25.71
N TYR A 40 32.31 1.78 -26.94
CA TYR A 40 33.38 0.92 -27.44
C TYR A 40 34.76 1.41 -26.99
N ASP A 41 35.57 0.46 -26.54
CA ASP A 41 36.92 0.73 -26.07
C ASP A 41 37.91 0.37 -27.18
N ARG A 42 38.66 1.37 -27.67
CA ARG A 42 39.66 1.17 -28.73
C ARG A 42 40.85 0.32 -28.27
N SER A 43 41.07 0.16 -26.97
CA SER A 43 42.12 -0.69 -26.41
C SER A 43 41.75 -2.18 -26.35
N CYS A 44 40.52 -2.55 -26.73
CA CYS A 44 40.05 -3.91 -26.65
C CYS A 44 40.72 -4.85 -27.68
N ASN A 45 40.64 -6.15 -27.41
CA ASN A 45 41.20 -7.17 -28.30
C ASN A 45 40.50 -7.23 -29.67
N ASN A 46 39.23 -6.84 -29.75
CA ASN A 46 38.50 -6.80 -31.01
C ASN A 46 39.12 -5.79 -31.99
N GLU A 47 39.54 -4.61 -31.52
CA GLU A 47 40.20 -3.63 -32.39
C GLU A 47 41.55 -4.15 -32.87
N ARG A 48 42.31 -4.84 -31.99
CA ARG A 48 43.58 -5.47 -32.38
C ARG A 48 43.39 -6.52 -33.46
N LEU A 49 42.38 -7.38 -33.33
CA LEU A 49 42.06 -8.40 -34.35
C LEU A 49 41.58 -7.77 -35.65
N LYS A 50 40.75 -6.71 -35.57
CA LYS A 50 40.30 -5.95 -36.74
C LYS A 50 41.46 -5.33 -37.51
N MET A 51 42.43 -4.73 -36.81
CA MET A 51 43.65 -4.18 -37.40
C MET A 51 44.51 -5.25 -38.07
N GLN A 52 44.55 -6.46 -37.51
CA GLN A 52 45.28 -7.59 -38.09
C GLN A 52 44.46 -8.37 -39.14
N ARG A 53 43.19 -8.01 -39.38
CA ARG A 53 42.24 -8.72 -40.24
C ARG A 53 42.07 -10.20 -39.87
N LEU A 54 42.18 -10.53 -38.59
CA LEU A 54 41.94 -11.87 -38.06
C LEU A 54 40.46 -12.05 -37.66
N GLY A 55 39.99 -13.30 -37.72
CA GLY A 55 38.65 -13.68 -37.27
C GLY A 55 38.47 -13.61 -35.75
N LEU A 56 37.20 -13.50 -35.31
CA LEU A 56 36.83 -13.40 -33.89
C LEU A 56 37.16 -14.67 -33.08
N ASP A 57 37.40 -15.81 -33.74
CA ASP A 57 37.76 -17.07 -33.09
C ASP A 57 39.06 -16.98 -32.27
N GLN A 58 39.96 -16.08 -32.66
CA GLN A 58 41.24 -15.86 -31.98
C GLN A 58 41.08 -15.15 -30.62
N LEU A 59 39.92 -14.55 -30.34
CA LEU A 59 39.65 -13.89 -29.05
C LEU A 59 39.86 -14.83 -27.85
N LYS A 60 39.55 -16.13 -28.01
CA LYS A 60 39.71 -17.15 -26.97
C LYS A 60 41.17 -17.36 -26.54
N SER A 61 42.13 -17.04 -27.40
CA SER A 61 43.57 -17.16 -27.14
C SER A 61 44.13 -15.94 -26.40
N MET A 62 43.51 -14.78 -26.61
CA MET A 62 43.99 -13.52 -26.04
C MET A 62 43.45 -13.31 -24.62
N ARG A 63 44.16 -12.52 -23.80
CA ARG A 63 43.69 -12.05 -22.49
C ARG A 63 43.38 -10.56 -22.59
N GLY A 64 42.40 -10.08 -21.85
CA GLY A 64 42.01 -8.67 -21.86
C GLY A 64 40.52 -8.45 -22.06
N ILE A 65 40.15 -7.24 -22.48
CA ILE A 65 38.77 -6.84 -22.73
C ILE A 65 38.38 -7.26 -24.14
N GLU A 66 37.21 -7.87 -24.27
CA GLU A 66 36.63 -8.28 -25.54
C GLU A 66 35.13 -8.00 -25.55
N TYR A 67 34.61 -7.82 -26.75
CA TYR A 67 33.19 -7.66 -27.02
C TYR A 67 32.69 -8.86 -27.81
N GLU A 68 31.70 -9.56 -27.27
CA GLU A 68 31.11 -10.74 -27.89
C GLU A 68 29.62 -10.48 -28.14
N LEU A 69 29.15 -10.81 -29.33
CA LEU A 69 27.72 -10.83 -29.63
C LEU A 69 27.12 -12.10 -29.03
N LEU A 70 26.11 -11.95 -28.18
CA LEU A 70 25.38 -13.10 -27.64
C LEU A 70 24.51 -13.71 -28.74
N PRO A 71 24.52 -15.04 -28.88
CA PRO A 71 23.65 -15.72 -29.82
C PRO A 71 22.18 -15.47 -29.46
N ASN A 72 21.36 -15.22 -30.48
CA ASN A 72 19.92 -15.06 -30.30
C ASN A 72 19.28 -16.42 -30.00
N VAL A 73 19.06 -16.70 -28.71
CA VAL A 73 18.45 -17.94 -28.24
C VAL A 73 16.98 -18.05 -28.69
N ALA A 74 16.29 -16.93 -28.86
CA ALA A 74 14.86 -16.90 -29.14
C ALA A 74 14.50 -17.11 -30.62
N LYS A 75 15.49 -17.15 -31.54
CA LYS A 75 15.31 -17.29 -33.00
C LYS A 75 14.20 -16.38 -33.59
N GLN A 76 13.93 -15.23 -32.96
CA GLN A 76 12.89 -14.32 -33.42
C GLN A 76 13.31 -13.69 -34.75
N LEU A 77 12.41 -13.79 -35.73
CA LEU A 77 12.51 -13.13 -37.03
C LEU A 77 11.39 -12.10 -37.13
N PRO A 78 11.66 -10.83 -37.52
CA PRO A 78 12.96 -10.20 -37.74
C PRO A 78 13.74 -9.94 -36.44
N GLN A 79 15.07 -10.05 -36.49
CA GLN A 79 15.91 -9.80 -35.32
C GLN A 79 16.05 -8.29 -35.05
N GLN A 80 15.17 -7.76 -34.18
CA GLN A 80 15.18 -6.34 -33.79
C GLN A 80 16.11 -6.04 -32.59
N LEU A 81 16.61 -7.09 -31.93
CA LEU A 81 17.41 -7.00 -30.71
C LEU A 81 18.73 -7.75 -30.86
N PHE A 82 19.82 -7.03 -30.59
CA PHE A 82 21.17 -7.61 -30.48
C PHE A 82 21.74 -7.35 -29.09
N LEU A 83 22.30 -8.37 -28.47
CA LEU A 83 22.91 -8.29 -27.14
C LEU A 83 24.42 -8.41 -27.28
N ILE A 84 25.16 -7.39 -26.86
CA ILE A 84 26.62 -7.37 -26.89
C ILE A 84 27.12 -7.40 -25.45
N ARG A 85 27.99 -8.35 -25.15
CA ARG A 85 28.62 -8.47 -23.83
C ARG A 85 30.03 -7.95 -23.88
N LYS A 86 30.33 -7.02 -22.97
CA LYS A 86 31.69 -6.65 -22.60
C LYS A 86 32.18 -7.61 -21.54
N GLN A 87 33.26 -8.32 -21.84
CA GLN A 87 33.85 -9.26 -20.89
C GLN A 87 35.36 -9.10 -20.82
N ARG A 88 35.91 -9.42 -19.66
CA ARG A 88 37.35 -9.50 -19.44
C ARG A 88 37.76 -10.95 -19.28
N ARG A 89 38.55 -11.42 -20.23
CA ARG A 89 39.10 -12.77 -20.25
C ARG A 89 40.40 -12.80 -19.46
N ALA A 90 40.44 -13.61 -18.40
CA ALA A 90 41.66 -13.85 -17.62
C ALA A 90 42.44 -15.06 -18.15
N GLY A 91 41.74 -16.04 -18.73
CA GLY A 91 42.31 -17.20 -19.41
C GLY A 91 41.32 -17.78 -20.43
N ARG A 92 41.66 -18.90 -21.08
CA ARG A 92 40.84 -19.49 -22.16
C ARG A 92 39.42 -19.87 -21.71
N THR A 93 39.26 -20.32 -20.47
CA THR A 93 37.98 -20.74 -19.88
C THR A 93 37.38 -19.69 -18.96
N GLN A 94 38.22 -18.90 -18.28
CA GLN A 94 37.77 -17.93 -17.27
C GLN A 94 37.46 -16.57 -17.89
N VAL A 95 36.18 -16.21 -17.86
CA VAL A 95 35.64 -14.97 -18.44
C VAL A 95 34.79 -14.23 -17.41
N LYS A 96 35.16 -13.00 -17.10
CA LYS A 96 34.39 -12.12 -16.20
C LYS A 96 33.51 -11.18 -17.04
N PRO A 97 32.17 -11.27 -16.97
CA PRO A 97 31.30 -10.25 -17.56
C PRO A 97 31.53 -8.92 -16.85
N LEU A 98 31.60 -7.83 -17.61
CA LEU A 98 31.70 -6.47 -17.08
C LEU A 98 30.40 -5.70 -17.30
N ALA A 99 29.91 -5.65 -18.53
CA ALA A 99 28.70 -4.92 -18.91
C ALA A 99 27.97 -5.62 -20.06
N MET A 100 26.69 -5.29 -20.21
CA MET A 100 25.85 -5.74 -21.31
C MET A 100 25.30 -4.52 -22.03
N TYR A 101 25.29 -4.58 -23.35
CA TYR A 101 24.73 -3.56 -24.23
C TYR A 101 23.66 -4.22 -25.07
N TYR A 102 22.57 -3.51 -25.28
CA TYR A 102 21.54 -3.96 -26.22
C TYR A 102 21.36 -2.93 -27.32
N VAL A 103 21.28 -3.43 -28.55
CA VAL A 103 20.97 -2.63 -29.74
C VAL A 103 19.53 -2.91 -30.09
N LEU A 104 18.68 -1.89 -29.94
CA LEU A 104 17.25 -1.95 -30.23
C LEU A 104 16.95 -0.96 -31.37
N ASP A 105 16.46 -1.47 -32.50
CA ASP A 105 16.13 -0.68 -33.70
C ASP A 105 17.28 0.24 -34.17
N GLY A 106 18.51 -0.20 -34.01
CA GLY A 106 19.71 0.56 -34.35
C GLY A 106 20.17 1.57 -33.29
N THR A 107 19.49 1.69 -32.15
CA THR A 107 19.96 2.50 -31.02
C THR A 107 20.64 1.61 -29.98
N VAL A 108 21.84 1.98 -29.56
CA VAL A 108 22.65 1.28 -28.57
C VAL A 108 22.39 1.84 -27.18
N TYR A 109 22.12 0.95 -26.22
CA TYR A 109 21.91 1.27 -24.82
C TYR A 109 22.77 0.38 -23.93
N GLN A 110 23.25 0.92 -22.81
CA GLN A 110 23.85 0.13 -21.74
C GLN A 110 22.76 -0.45 -20.83
N ALA A 111 22.79 -1.76 -20.60
CA ALA A 111 21.87 -2.41 -19.68
C ALA A 111 22.25 -2.09 -18.21
N PRO A 112 21.29 -1.66 -17.37
CA PRO A 112 21.57 -1.34 -15.98
C PRO A 112 21.82 -2.60 -15.14
N ASN A 113 22.71 -2.48 -14.16
CA ASN A 113 22.86 -3.50 -13.13
C ASN A 113 21.60 -3.55 -12.24
N ILE A 114 21.19 -4.76 -11.83
CA ILE A 114 20.09 -4.99 -10.88
C ILE A 114 20.27 -4.15 -9.61
N HIS A 115 21.50 -4.07 -9.09
CA HIS A 115 21.78 -3.26 -7.90
C HIS A 115 21.46 -1.78 -8.17
N ALA A 116 21.96 -1.22 -9.28
CA ALA A 116 21.72 0.19 -9.62
C ALA A 116 20.22 0.46 -9.81
N MET A 117 19.50 -0.45 -10.47
CA MET A 117 18.06 -0.36 -10.65
C MET A 117 17.33 -0.35 -9.30
N LEU A 118 17.60 -1.31 -8.41
CA LEU A 118 16.94 -1.42 -7.11
C LEU A 118 17.22 -0.20 -6.23
N THR A 119 18.48 0.24 -6.17
CA THR A 119 18.87 1.42 -5.39
C THR A 119 18.16 2.67 -5.88
N SER A 120 18.06 2.88 -7.21
CA SER A 120 17.34 4.03 -7.75
C SER A 120 15.84 4.01 -7.40
N ARG A 121 15.21 2.83 -7.43
CA ARG A 121 13.78 2.66 -7.09
C ARG A 121 13.55 2.89 -5.61
N LEU A 122 14.39 2.32 -4.74
CA LEU A 122 14.29 2.51 -3.29
C LEU A 122 14.49 3.98 -2.90
N LYS A 123 15.47 4.65 -3.50
CA LYS A 123 15.68 6.10 -3.33
C LYS A 123 14.45 6.91 -3.75
N LYS A 124 13.81 6.58 -4.88
CA LYS A 124 12.57 7.23 -5.33
C LYS A 124 11.41 7.00 -4.36
N CYS A 125 11.25 5.78 -3.82
CA CYS A 125 10.23 5.49 -2.81
C CYS A 125 10.45 6.31 -1.55
N SER A 126 11.68 6.30 -1.00
CA SER A 126 12.04 7.09 0.19
C SER A 126 11.82 8.59 -0.04
N TYR A 127 12.24 9.12 -1.19
CA TYR A 127 12.02 10.51 -1.56
C TYR A 127 10.52 10.87 -1.57
N ARG A 128 9.67 10.02 -2.16
CA ARG A 128 8.22 10.25 -2.19
C ARG A 128 7.59 10.21 -0.79
N ILE A 129 8.04 9.29 0.07
CA ILE A 129 7.58 9.20 1.46
C ILE A 129 7.98 10.46 2.24
N ASN A 130 9.24 10.89 2.14
CA ASN A 130 9.70 12.12 2.78
C ASN A 130 8.94 13.34 2.27
N LYS A 131 8.72 13.43 0.95
CA LYS A 131 7.91 14.49 0.36
C LYS A 131 6.46 14.47 0.87
N ALA A 132 5.85 13.30 1.03
CA ALA A 132 4.52 13.16 1.61
C ALA A 132 4.51 13.60 3.07
N PHE A 133 5.50 13.22 3.88
CA PHE A 133 5.61 13.68 5.27
C PHE A 133 5.80 15.19 5.38
N HIS A 134 6.64 15.80 4.53
CA HIS A 134 6.77 17.26 4.50
C HIS A 134 5.46 17.94 4.11
N GLY A 135 4.73 17.40 3.13
CA GLY A 135 3.41 17.91 2.77
C GLY A 135 2.37 17.75 3.87
N LEU A 136 2.36 16.61 4.55
CA LEU A 136 1.43 16.33 5.67
C LEU A 136 1.75 17.15 6.91
N ALA A 137 3.04 17.37 7.21
CA ALA A 137 3.47 18.15 8.37
C ALA A 137 2.93 19.59 8.32
N ALA A 138 2.81 20.18 7.14
CA ALA A 138 2.19 21.49 6.97
C ALA A 138 0.69 21.53 7.37
N GLY A 139 -0.02 20.41 7.24
CA GLY A 139 -1.44 20.29 7.58
C GLY A 139 -1.73 19.85 9.03
N VAL A 140 -0.69 19.57 9.83
CA VAL A 140 -0.85 19.17 11.24
C VAL A 140 -0.90 20.41 12.13
N ARG A 141 -1.98 20.54 12.90
CA ARG A 141 -2.11 21.52 13.98
C ARG A 141 -2.09 20.78 15.33
N PHE A 142 -1.28 21.26 16.26
CA PHE A 142 -1.30 20.77 17.64
C PHE A 142 -1.84 21.85 18.60
N SER A 143 -2.77 21.47 19.46
CA SER A 143 -3.30 22.29 20.56
C SER A 143 -3.21 21.51 21.88
N PRO A 144 -2.67 22.07 22.98
CA PRO A 144 -2.57 21.35 24.25
C PRO A 144 -3.91 20.85 24.81
N THR A 145 -5.02 21.51 24.47
CA THR A 145 -6.37 21.16 24.97
C THR A 145 -7.09 20.17 24.05
N GLU A 146 -6.87 20.24 22.73
CA GLU A 146 -7.59 19.44 21.72
C GLU A 146 -6.75 18.29 21.16
N GLY A 147 -5.44 18.32 21.37
CA GLY A 147 -4.47 17.38 20.80
C GLY A 147 -4.10 17.69 19.35
N TYR A 148 -3.83 16.64 18.58
CA TYR A 148 -3.54 16.75 17.14
C TYR A 148 -4.82 16.84 16.32
N ALA A 149 -4.89 17.84 15.45
CA ALA A 149 -5.95 18.01 14.47
C ALA A 149 -5.34 18.21 13.06
N TRP A 150 -6.04 17.72 12.04
CA TRP A 150 -5.65 17.88 10.63
C TRP A 150 -6.51 18.99 10.01
N ASP A 151 -5.88 20.05 9.50
CA ASP A 151 -6.55 21.16 8.80
C ASP A 151 -6.00 21.27 7.38
N PHE A 152 -6.74 20.70 6.41
CA PHE A 152 -6.43 20.81 4.98
C PHE A 152 -7.20 21.94 4.28
N SER A 153 -7.98 22.73 5.03
CA SER A 153 -8.88 23.75 4.46
C SER A 153 -8.16 25.04 4.07
N SER A 154 -6.91 25.23 4.52
CA SER A 154 -6.13 26.45 4.27
C SER A 154 -4.90 26.11 3.42
N ALA A 155 -4.92 26.42 2.12
CA ALA A 155 -3.80 26.12 1.21
C ALA A 155 -2.50 26.90 1.53
N ASP A 156 -2.57 27.93 2.38
CA ASP A 156 -1.50 28.94 2.55
C ASP A 156 -0.65 28.79 3.82
N LYS A 157 -0.95 27.84 4.72
CA LYS A 157 -0.16 27.66 5.96
C LYS A 157 1.05 26.79 5.67
N LYS A 158 2.18 27.42 5.34
CA LYS A 158 3.46 26.74 5.02
C LYS A 158 4.20 26.18 6.23
N GLU A 159 3.85 26.60 7.44
CA GLU A 159 4.59 26.24 8.64
C GLU A 159 3.74 25.37 9.59
N PRO A 160 4.29 24.26 10.10
CA PRO A 160 3.64 23.50 11.14
C PRO A 160 3.50 24.39 12.38
N VAL A 161 2.26 24.71 12.76
CA VAL A 161 2.00 25.57 13.91
C VAL A 161 2.23 24.75 15.19
N ILE A 162 3.47 24.71 15.65
CA ILE A 162 3.85 24.17 16.95
C ILE A 162 3.69 25.30 17.99
N PRO A 163 2.87 25.14 19.04
CA PRO A 163 2.65 26.19 20.03
C PRO A 163 3.92 26.73 20.72
N SER A 164 5.01 25.95 20.75
CA SER A 164 6.29 26.35 21.35
C SER A 164 7.07 27.42 20.58
N GLU A 165 6.72 27.68 19.32
CA GLU A 165 7.37 28.72 18.50
C GLU A 165 6.62 30.06 18.55
N ARG A 166 5.43 30.09 19.15
CA ARG A 166 4.61 31.32 19.26
C ARG A 166 5.00 32.20 20.46
N THR A 167 5.84 31.71 21.37
CA THR A 167 6.27 32.45 22.57
C THR A 167 7.34 33.51 22.30
N SER A 168 7.89 33.61 21.09
CA SER A 168 8.88 34.64 20.74
C SER A 168 8.28 35.93 20.14
N CYS A 169 6.95 36.00 19.92
CA CYS A 169 6.32 37.14 19.25
C CYS A 169 5.12 37.79 19.96
N PHE A 170 4.80 37.41 21.22
CA PHE A 170 3.87 38.18 22.07
C PHE A 170 4.63 39.32 22.76
N GLY A 171 5.03 40.33 21.98
CA GLY A 171 5.83 41.46 22.45
C GLY A 171 5.52 42.76 21.72
N ALA A 172 4.27 43.00 21.36
CA ALA A 172 3.71 44.31 21.02
C ALA A 172 2.19 44.17 20.98
N ASP A 173 1.44 45.24 21.23
CA ASP A 173 -0.03 45.33 21.11
C ASP A 173 -0.87 45.03 22.37
N PHE A 174 -0.36 45.39 23.55
CA PHE A 174 -1.19 45.54 24.78
C PHE A 174 -1.03 46.92 25.43
N ILE A 175 -1.11 48.00 24.64
CA ILE A 175 -1.38 49.34 25.17
C ILE A 175 -2.37 50.02 24.24
N GLY A 176 -3.62 50.10 24.67
CA GLY A 176 -4.61 50.94 24.00
C GLY A 176 -6.00 50.35 24.00
N TYR A 177 -6.60 50.12 25.16
CA TYR A 177 -8.06 50.18 25.35
C TYR A 177 -8.38 50.06 26.84
N LEU A 178 -8.11 51.11 27.62
CA LEU A 178 -8.69 51.25 28.96
C LEU A 178 -8.89 52.73 29.29
N HIS A 179 -9.77 53.40 28.56
CA HIS A 179 -10.34 54.67 29.01
C HIS A 179 -11.71 54.92 28.34
N PHE A 180 -12.74 54.15 28.71
CA PHE A 180 -14.11 54.63 28.64
C PHE A 180 -15.07 53.80 29.49
N ALA A 181 -15.97 54.50 30.18
CA ALA A 181 -17.14 54.03 30.93
C ALA A 181 -16.89 53.40 32.31
N GLY A 182 -16.84 54.27 33.32
CA GLY A 182 -17.40 53.94 34.62
C GLY A 182 -18.93 54.05 34.58
N SER A 183 -19.63 53.10 35.20
CA SER A 183 -20.79 53.37 36.05
C SER A 183 -21.21 52.10 36.78
N ASN A 184 -21.64 52.30 38.01
CA ASN A 184 -21.90 51.32 39.06
C ASN A 184 -23.08 50.39 38.74
N ALA A 185 -22.93 49.09 39.01
CA ALA A 185 -24.05 48.21 39.31
C ALA A 185 -23.65 47.06 40.26
N SER A 186 -24.44 46.97 41.33
CA SER A 186 -24.35 46.18 42.55
C SER A 186 -23.86 44.71 42.46
N MET A 187 -22.98 44.38 43.42
CA MET A 187 -22.35 43.08 43.70
C MET A 187 -23.22 42.21 44.64
N THR A 188 -24.50 41.99 44.31
CA THR A 188 -25.43 41.21 45.16
C THR A 188 -26.42 40.33 44.41
N HIS A 189 -26.05 39.79 43.24
CA HIS A 189 -26.91 38.80 42.55
C HIS A 189 -26.15 37.68 41.81
N MET A 190 -25.01 37.24 42.35
CA MET A 190 -24.18 36.22 41.71
C MET A 190 -23.76 35.06 42.64
N PHE A 191 -24.57 34.73 43.64
CA PHE A 191 -24.25 33.64 44.58
C PHE A 191 -25.38 32.65 44.89
N VAL A 192 -26.43 32.59 44.04
CA VAL A 192 -27.53 31.60 44.19
C VAL A 192 -27.73 30.72 42.93
N TRP A 193 -26.98 30.95 41.84
CA TRP A 193 -27.16 30.21 40.57
C TRP A 193 -26.01 29.25 40.20
N ALA A 194 -25.21 28.78 41.17
CA ALA A 194 -24.11 27.84 40.92
C ALA A 194 -24.43 26.37 41.28
N GLY A 195 -25.58 26.11 41.91
CA GLY A 195 -25.95 24.77 42.42
C GLY A 195 -26.83 23.92 41.49
N ALA A 196 -27.39 24.48 40.42
CA ALA A 196 -28.42 23.80 39.60
C ALA A 196 -27.97 23.34 38.20
N ASN A 197 -26.75 23.68 37.75
CA ASN A 197 -26.34 23.48 36.34
C ASN A 197 -25.44 22.26 36.07
N ASN A 198 -24.97 21.54 37.08
CA ASN A 198 -24.06 20.42 36.84
C ASN A 198 -24.75 19.21 36.21
N HIS A 199 -26.07 19.02 36.44
CA HIS A 199 -26.82 17.90 35.87
C HIS A 199 -27.13 18.12 34.37
N THR A 200 -27.43 19.35 33.97
CA THR A 200 -27.75 19.70 32.58
C THR A 200 -26.50 19.66 31.69
N GLU A 201 -25.34 20.07 32.20
CA GLU A 201 -24.06 19.95 31.49
C GLU A 201 -23.64 18.51 31.22
N LEU A 202 -23.82 17.61 32.19
CA LEU A 202 -23.51 16.19 32.01
C LEU A 202 -24.41 15.54 30.96
N GLN A 203 -25.71 15.85 30.98
CA GLN A 203 -26.65 15.37 29.98
C GLN A 203 -26.30 15.88 28.57
N LEU A 204 -25.86 17.14 28.45
CA LEU A 204 -25.41 17.71 27.19
C LEU A 204 -24.13 17.01 26.67
N LYS A 205 -23.17 16.73 27.56
CA LYS A 205 -21.92 16.02 27.21
C LYS A 205 -22.18 14.58 26.77
N LEU A 206 -23.10 13.87 27.44
CA LEU A 206 -23.53 12.53 27.03
C LEU A 206 -24.19 12.57 25.66
N LYS A 207 -25.12 13.50 25.42
CA LYS A 207 -25.80 13.66 24.13
C LYS A 207 -24.82 13.96 22.98
N GLN A 208 -23.87 14.88 23.19
CA GLN A 208 -22.82 15.18 22.21
C GLN A 208 -21.92 13.97 21.92
N LYS A 209 -21.61 13.16 22.94
CA LYS A 209 -20.84 11.92 22.77
C LYS A 209 -21.62 10.90 21.92
N TYR A 210 -22.92 10.74 22.17
CA TYR A 210 -23.78 9.86 21.37
C TYR A 210 -23.92 10.36 19.92
N GLU A 211 -24.16 11.64 19.70
CA GLU A 211 -24.22 12.22 18.34
C GLU A 211 -22.89 12.06 17.59
N LYS A 212 -21.75 12.18 18.28
CA LYS A 212 -20.43 11.97 17.68
C LYS A 212 -20.22 10.50 17.30
N MET A 213 -20.62 9.58 18.18
CA MET A 213 -20.59 8.13 17.91
C MET A 213 -21.51 7.75 16.75
N GLU A 214 -22.69 8.36 16.66
CA GLU A 214 -23.66 8.12 15.59
C GLU A 214 -23.15 8.65 14.24
N LYS A 215 -22.65 9.89 14.19
CA LYS A 215 -22.00 10.43 12.97
C LYS A 215 -20.81 9.57 12.53
N GLN A 216 -20.05 9.02 13.48
CA GLN A 216 -18.95 8.11 13.17
C GLN A 216 -19.46 6.79 12.57
N ARG A 217 -20.56 6.25 13.09
CA ARG A 217 -21.23 5.05 12.55
C ARG A 217 -21.81 5.28 11.16
N GLU A 218 -22.44 6.43 10.93
CA GLU A 218 -22.96 6.82 9.62
C GLU A 218 -21.83 6.99 8.60
N ASN A 219 -20.73 7.65 9.00
CA ASN A 219 -19.56 7.81 8.15
C ASN A 219 -18.91 6.46 7.82
N SER A 220 -18.79 5.53 8.77
CA SER A 220 -18.27 4.19 8.48
C SER A 220 -19.21 3.42 7.55
N ALA A 221 -20.52 3.46 7.76
CA ALA A 221 -21.49 2.81 6.88
C ALA A 221 -21.46 3.38 5.45
N ARG A 222 -21.26 4.70 5.32
CA ARG A 222 -21.11 5.36 4.02
C ARG A 222 -19.83 4.91 3.32
N VAL A 223 -18.71 4.81 4.03
CA VAL A 223 -17.44 4.29 3.50
C VAL A 223 -17.59 2.84 3.04
N ASP A 224 -18.24 2.00 3.85
CA ASP A 224 -18.49 0.59 3.50
C ASP A 224 -19.35 0.45 2.25
N SER A 225 -20.39 1.27 2.09
CA SER A 225 -21.23 1.28 0.88
C SER A 225 -20.46 1.64 -0.39
N ILE A 226 -19.47 2.53 -0.28
CA ILE A 226 -18.60 2.95 -1.40
C ILE A 226 -17.62 1.82 -1.73
N LEU A 227 -17.04 1.18 -0.72
CA LEU A 227 -16.12 0.07 -0.87
C LEU A 227 -16.81 -1.12 -1.56
N ILE A 228 -18.01 -1.48 -1.12
CA ILE A 228 -18.85 -2.53 -1.74
C ILE A 228 -19.11 -2.19 -3.22
N ARG A 229 -19.45 -0.94 -3.53
CA ARG A 229 -19.71 -0.50 -4.91
C ARG A 229 -18.47 -0.60 -5.80
N LEU A 230 -17.30 -0.25 -5.27
CA LEU A 230 -16.01 -0.35 -5.97
C LEU A 230 -15.60 -1.82 -6.18
N MET A 231 -15.75 -2.66 -5.16
CA MET A 231 -15.47 -4.09 -5.23
C MET A 231 -16.35 -4.78 -6.28
N LYS A 232 -17.65 -4.45 -6.32
CA LYS A 232 -18.58 -4.98 -7.33
C LYS A 232 -18.24 -4.55 -8.75
N LYS A 233 -17.66 -3.35 -8.93
CA LYS A 233 -17.31 -2.80 -10.25
C LYS A 233 -15.99 -3.33 -10.81
N HIS A 234 -15.01 -3.62 -9.95
CA HIS A 234 -13.65 -3.96 -10.37
C HIS A 234 -13.24 -5.41 -10.06
N ALA A 235 -13.94 -6.12 -9.16
CA ALA A 235 -13.59 -7.48 -8.73
C ALA A 235 -14.84 -8.33 -8.37
N PRO A 236 -15.71 -8.66 -9.35
CA PRO A 236 -16.96 -9.39 -9.10
C PRO A 236 -16.74 -10.82 -8.57
N GLU A 237 -15.63 -11.48 -8.91
CA GLU A 237 -15.31 -12.83 -8.44
C GLU A 237 -14.98 -12.91 -6.94
N ILE A 238 -14.48 -11.81 -6.36
CA ILE A 238 -14.16 -11.73 -4.92
C ILE A 238 -15.41 -11.41 -4.12
N ALA A 239 -16.29 -10.53 -4.64
CA ALA A 239 -17.57 -10.22 -4.00
C ALA A 239 -18.47 -11.46 -3.86
N ALA A 240 -18.59 -12.28 -4.91
CA ALA A 240 -19.39 -13.51 -4.88
C ALA A 240 -18.88 -14.54 -3.85
N LYS A 241 -17.58 -14.57 -3.55
CA LYS A 241 -17.00 -15.46 -2.53
C LYS A 241 -17.22 -14.97 -1.10
N ILE A 242 -17.44 -13.67 -0.91
CA ILE A 242 -17.70 -13.06 0.39
C ILE A 242 -19.18 -13.22 0.75
N ASP A 243 -20.10 -12.97 -0.20
CA ASP A 243 -21.54 -13.13 0.02
C ASP A 243 -21.90 -14.59 0.41
N VAL A 244 -21.30 -15.59 -0.26
CA VAL A 244 -21.50 -17.02 0.08
C VAL A 244 -20.92 -17.39 1.46
N LYS A 245 -19.88 -16.69 1.91
CA LYS A 245 -19.25 -16.93 3.21
C LYS A 245 -20.06 -16.30 4.36
N ASP A 246 -20.65 -15.14 4.10
CA ASP A 246 -21.52 -14.45 5.05
C ASP A 246 -22.85 -15.21 5.22
N GLU A 247 -23.44 -15.75 4.14
CA GLU A 247 -24.61 -16.63 4.20
C GLU A 247 -24.35 -17.94 4.99
N ALA A 248 -23.19 -18.57 4.79
CA ALA A 248 -22.79 -19.76 5.54
C ALA A 248 -22.58 -19.46 7.05
N SER A 249 -22.03 -18.28 7.38
CA SER A 249 -21.84 -17.85 8.78
C SER A 249 -23.16 -17.45 9.46
N ALA A 250 -24.11 -16.88 8.72
CA ALA A 250 -25.44 -16.54 9.20
C ALA A 250 -26.29 -17.79 9.47
N ALA A 251 -26.20 -18.81 8.61
CA ALA A 251 -26.85 -20.11 8.82
C ALA A 251 -26.31 -20.82 10.08
N ALA A 252 -25.00 -20.77 10.33
CA ALA A 252 -24.39 -21.32 11.54
C ALA A 252 -24.80 -20.56 12.82
N ALA A 253 -24.96 -19.23 12.74
CA ALA A 253 -25.47 -18.42 13.86
C ALA A 253 -26.95 -18.70 14.17
N GLN A 254 -27.78 -18.94 13.15
CA GLN A 254 -29.19 -19.33 13.32
C GLN A 254 -29.35 -20.73 13.92
N GLN A 255 -28.50 -21.69 13.54
CA GLN A 255 -28.46 -23.02 14.16
C GLN A 255 -28.01 -22.96 15.63
N ALA A 256 -27.02 -22.13 15.96
CA ALA A 256 -26.59 -21.94 17.34
C ALA A 256 -27.66 -21.26 18.22
N GLN A 257 -28.44 -20.32 17.65
CA GLN A 257 -29.57 -19.69 18.34
C GLN A 257 -30.74 -20.67 18.54
N ALA A 258 -31.01 -21.55 17.58
CA ALA A 258 -32.04 -22.59 17.70
C ALA A 258 -31.67 -23.66 18.76
N GLU A 259 -30.40 -24.08 18.82
CA GLU A 259 -29.93 -25.00 19.88
C GLU A 259 -29.94 -24.35 21.28
N ALA A 260 -29.63 -23.05 21.38
CA ALA A 260 -29.71 -22.31 22.63
C ALA A 260 -31.17 -22.16 23.12
N GLN A 261 -32.11 -21.92 22.20
CA GLN A 261 -33.54 -21.87 22.51
C GLN A 261 -34.11 -23.25 22.88
N ALA A 262 -33.66 -24.34 22.24
CA ALA A 262 -34.04 -25.70 22.60
C ALA A 262 -33.52 -26.11 23.99
N LYS A 263 -32.29 -25.72 24.34
CA LYS A 263 -31.73 -25.92 25.70
C LYS A 263 -32.45 -25.08 26.77
N ALA A 264 -32.87 -23.85 26.44
CA ALA A 264 -33.66 -23.02 27.34
C ALA A 264 -35.09 -23.58 27.57
N ALA A 265 -35.72 -24.13 26.53
CA ALA A 265 -37.02 -24.80 26.64
C ALA A 265 -36.95 -26.10 27.46
N ALA A 266 -35.88 -26.90 27.31
CA ALA A 266 -35.66 -28.10 28.11
C ALA A 266 -35.40 -27.79 29.60
N ALA A 267 -34.72 -26.67 29.90
CA ALA A 267 -34.51 -26.21 31.28
C ALA A 267 -35.81 -25.70 31.94
N ALA A 268 -36.75 -25.13 31.16
CA ALA A 268 -38.06 -24.72 31.66
C ALA A 268 -38.97 -25.91 32.02
N ALA A 269 -38.88 -27.04 31.28
CA ALA A 269 -39.64 -28.25 31.57
C ALA A 269 -39.17 -28.98 32.85
N ALA A 270 -37.90 -28.79 33.26
CA ALA A 270 -37.33 -29.41 34.45
C ALA A 270 -37.72 -28.70 35.77
N ASN A 271 -38.16 -27.44 35.73
CA ASN A 271 -38.49 -26.63 36.91
C ASN A 271 -40.00 -26.54 37.22
N GLY A 272 -40.82 -27.41 36.63
CA GLY A 272 -42.28 -27.45 36.83
C GLY A 272 -42.78 -28.43 37.89
N ASN A 273 -41.94 -28.90 38.83
CA ASN A 273 -42.38 -29.92 39.79
C ASN A 273 -41.71 -29.79 41.18
N PHE A 274 -42.15 -28.84 42.02
CA PHE A 274 -42.06 -28.97 43.49
C PHE A 274 -42.97 -27.94 44.22
N THR A 275 -43.65 -28.43 45.28
CA THR A 275 -44.48 -27.80 46.34
C THR A 275 -45.99 -27.58 46.10
N GLY A 276 -46.80 -28.49 46.66
CA GLY A 276 -48.23 -28.33 46.97
C GLY A 276 -48.48 -27.47 48.22
N THR A 277 -49.71 -26.99 48.48
CA THR A 277 -50.75 -27.75 49.20
C THR A 277 -52.10 -27.00 49.24
N GLY A 278 -53.21 -27.74 49.12
CA GLY A 278 -54.47 -27.51 49.86
C GLY A 278 -55.61 -26.72 49.20
N ILE A 279 -56.65 -27.42 48.70
CA ILE A 279 -58.02 -27.49 49.27
C ILE A 279 -58.96 -28.23 48.27
N LYS A 280 -59.71 -29.21 48.81
CA LYS A 280 -60.68 -30.12 48.17
C LYS A 280 -61.87 -29.41 47.49
N ARG A 281 -62.39 -30.01 46.41
CA ARG A 281 -63.82 -30.39 46.23
C ARG A 281 -63.97 -31.42 45.10
N GLU A 282 -64.88 -32.36 45.32
CA GLU A 282 -65.13 -33.63 44.61
C GLU A 282 -65.95 -33.50 43.30
N ASN A 283 -66.12 -34.66 42.65
CA ASN A 283 -67.05 -35.09 41.58
C ASN A 283 -66.56 -34.93 40.13
N ASP A 284 -66.70 -35.86 39.18
CA ASP A 284 -67.19 -37.25 39.09
C ASP A 284 -66.75 -37.81 37.70
N ASP A 285 -66.66 -39.15 37.56
CA ASP A 285 -66.82 -39.98 36.35
C ASP A 285 -65.85 -39.84 35.13
N SER A 286 -65.44 -40.86 34.36
CA SER A 286 -65.57 -42.34 34.36
C SER A 286 -64.71 -42.94 33.22
N ALA A 287 -64.27 -44.19 33.40
CA ALA A 287 -64.13 -45.30 32.43
C ALA A 287 -63.13 -45.29 31.23
N GLY A 288 -62.41 -46.44 31.08
CA GLY A 288 -62.06 -47.08 29.79
C GLY A 288 -60.57 -47.29 29.49
N GLN A 289 -59.92 -48.34 30.02
CA GLN A 289 -59.62 -49.64 29.35
C GLN A 289 -58.52 -49.67 28.26
N ASP A 290 -57.38 -50.24 28.65
CA ASP A 290 -56.70 -51.44 28.12
C ASP A 290 -56.34 -51.67 26.63
N ALA A 291 -55.22 -52.41 26.51
CA ALA A 291 -54.69 -53.23 25.39
C ALA A 291 -53.68 -52.55 24.43
N VAL A 292 -52.37 -52.83 24.46
CA VAL A 292 -51.62 -54.08 24.20
C VAL A 292 -51.47 -54.45 22.70
N LYS A 293 -50.19 -54.49 22.28
CA LYS A 293 -49.51 -55.31 21.24
C LYS A 293 -49.37 -54.84 19.77
N ARG A 294 -48.08 -54.88 19.38
CA ARG A 294 -47.48 -55.50 18.16
C ARG A 294 -47.34 -54.68 16.87
N GLN A 295 -46.15 -54.09 16.72
CA GLN A 295 -45.09 -54.46 15.74
C GLN A 295 -45.53 -55.01 14.36
N LYS A 296 -45.14 -54.32 13.28
CA LYS A 296 -44.65 -54.97 12.06
C LYS A 296 -43.74 -54.06 11.23
N VAL A 297 -42.64 -54.67 10.81
CA VAL A 297 -41.63 -54.22 9.86
C VAL A 297 -42.18 -54.36 8.43
N ALA A 298 -41.96 -53.34 7.61
CA ALA A 298 -41.52 -53.41 6.20
C ALA A 298 -41.00 -52.02 5.81
#